data_AF-A0A955VS42-F1
#
_entry.id   AF-A0A955VS42-F1
#
_cell.length_a   1.000
_cell.length_b   1.000
_cell.length_c   1.000
_cell.angle_alpha   90.00
_cell.angle_beta   90.00
_cell.angle_gamma   90.00
#
_symmetry.space_group_name_H-M   'P 1'
#
loop_
_entity.id
_entity.type
_entity.pdbx_description
1 polymer ?
#
loop_
_entity_poly.entity_id
_entity_poly.type
_entity_poly.pdbx_seq_one_letter_code
_entity_poly.pdbx_strand_id
1 'polypeptide(L)'
;MATRSTAEKAKAQPQGKVRRSQMLTTYGPGALVDLLDFAVIINGLDAWRFGHAGFEKLPEPRLRDRIAARLKGSDVRLSVDAAFRLPPAGDDADPSPFVGVTARLFPRWFVCQNPRCRTLTTYKQLEFKGNRFKHDCGHACVPVRFVQACASGHIDDLNWVGFVHQGEPCAAPELRLDEGRTGDFAEVKVECVACERARALRDLKVDDMRPPCRGKRPWLGPESDEACTLKAALIMRTASNAYFSQLDSALTIPDTSN
;
A
#
# COMPACT_ATOMS: atom_id res chain seq x y z
N MET A 1 -33.78 37.80 22.57
CA MET A 1 -32.44 37.18 22.66
C MET A 1 -32.53 35.76 22.14
N ALA A 2 -32.18 35.54 20.87
CA ALA A 2 -32.17 34.20 20.28
C ALA A 2 -30.73 33.67 20.32
N THR A 3 -30.51 32.63 21.11
CA THR A 3 -29.27 31.88 21.22
C THR A 3 -29.01 31.15 19.90
N ARG A 4 -28.03 31.64 19.13
CA ARG A 4 -27.46 30.90 17.99
C ARG A 4 -26.63 29.75 18.53
N SER A 5 -27.19 28.55 18.50
CA SER A 5 -26.44 27.31 18.62
C SER A 5 -25.57 27.15 17.37
N THR A 6 -24.28 27.42 17.48
CA THR A 6 -23.28 27.00 16.48
C THR A 6 -23.05 25.52 16.65
N ALA A 7 -23.60 24.71 15.74
CA ALA A 7 -23.23 23.32 15.62
C ALA A 7 -21.73 23.24 15.28
N GLU A 8 -20.91 22.82 16.24
CA GLU A 8 -19.51 22.46 16.00
C GLU A 8 -19.47 21.38 14.93
N LYS A 9 -18.86 21.70 13.77
CA LYS A 9 -18.54 20.69 12.76
C LYS A 9 -17.62 19.66 13.43
N ALA A 10 -18.09 18.43 13.55
CA ALA A 10 -17.27 17.33 14.04
C ALA A 10 -15.94 17.30 13.25
N LYS A 11 -14.82 17.52 13.94
CA LYS A 11 -13.49 17.53 13.32
C LYS A 11 -13.26 16.16 12.70
N ALA A 12 -12.79 16.15 11.44
CA ALA A 12 -12.50 14.90 10.74
C ALA A 12 -11.37 14.17 11.46
N GLN A 13 -11.72 13.07 12.13
CA GLN A 13 -10.75 12.25 12.85
C GLN A 13 -9.87 11.48 11.86
N PRO A 14 -8.56 11.35 12.14
CA PRO A 14 -7.69 10.52 11.32
C PRO A 14 -8.09 9.05 11.43
N GLN A 15 -7.88 8.30 10.35
CA GLN A 15 -8.18 6.86 10.28
C GLN A 15 -7.24 6.01 11.16
N GLY A 16 -6.11 6.57 11.60
CA GLY A 16 -5.15 5.90 12.46
C GLY A 16 -4.16 6.88 13.08
N LYS A 17 -3.49 6.43 14.16
CA LYS A 17 -2.45 7.17 14.87
C LYS A 17 -1.19 6.32 14.96
N VAL A 18 -0.03 6.97 14.92
CA VAL A 18 1.27 6.32 14.84
C VAL A 18 2.35 7.25 15.37
N ARG A 19 3.34 6.70 16.06
CA ARG A 19 4.47 7.50 16.56
C ARG A 19 5.40 7.84 15.40
N ARG A 20 5.96 9.06 15.38
CA ARG A 20 6.92 9.50 14.33
C ARG A 20 8.07 8.52 14.12
N SER A 21 8.58 7.89 15.19
CA SER A 21 9.65 6.89 15.07
C SER A 21 9.25 5.65 14.28
N GLN A 22 7.98 5.22 14.37
CA GLN A 22 7.49 4.06 13.63
C GLN A 22 7.35 4.32 12.13
N MET A 23 7.36 5.59 11.70
CA MET A 23 7.43 5.96 10.27
C MET A 23 8.78 5.64 9.65
N LEU A 24 9.84 5.59 10.45
CA LEU A 24 11.17 5.21 9.97
C LEU A 24 11.28 3.69 9.85
N THR A 25 10.56 2.94 10.68
CA THR A 25 10.73 1.48 10.79
C THR A 25 9.64 0.69 10.08
N THR A 26 8.38 0.83 10.50
CA THR A 26 7.30 -0.14 10.21
C THR A 26 6.25 0.43 9.27
N TYR A 27 6.01 1.74 9.33
CA TYR A 27 4.91 2.42 8.64
C TYR A 27 5.41 3.49 7.66
N GLY A 28 6.62 3.33 7.14
CA GLY A 28 7.19 4.24 6.15
C GLY A 28 6.55 4.12 4.76
N PRO A 29 6.97 4.95 3.79
CA PRO A 29 6.48 4.89 2.41
C PRO A 29 6.56 3.48 1.81
N GLY A 30 5.46 3.01 1.21
CA GLY A 30 5.36 1.65 0.66
C GLY A 30 4.96 0.58 1.68
N ALA A 31 4.88 0.90 2.97
CA ALA A 31 4.42 -0.05 3.98
C ALA A 31 2.93 -0.40 3.79
N LEU A 32 2.62 -1.70 3.89
CA LEU A 32 1.26 -2.21 3.89
C LEU A 32 0.70 -2.21 5.32
N VAL A 33 -0.46 -1.60 5.50
CA VAL A 33 -1.10 -1.44 6.82
C VAL A 33 -2.52 -1.95 6.76
N ASP A 34 -2.86 -2.82 7.70
CA ASP A 34 -4.24 -3.21 7.96
C ASP A 34 -4.95 -2.18 8.83
N LEU A 35 -6.06 -1.67 8.32
CA LEU A 35 -7.06 -0.96 9.11
C LEU A 35 -8.21 -1.93 9.43
N LEU A 36 -9.19 -1.48 10.21
CA LEU A 36 -10.28 -2.34 10.68
C LEU A 36 -11.10 -2.97 9.54
N ASP A 37 -11.38 -2.20 8.49
CA ASP A 37 -12.29 -2.62 7.41
C ASP A 37 -11.61 -2.78 6.04
N PHE A 38 -10.38 -2.30 5.87
CA PHE A 38 -9.62 -2.37 4.62
C PHE A 38 -8.11 -2.21 4.86
N ALA A 39 -7.32 -2.47 3.83
CA ALA A 39 -5.87 -2.32 3.86
C ALA A 39 -5.44 -1.12 3.02
N VAL A 40 -4.34 -0.50 3.44
CA VAL A 40 -3.74 0.64 2.76
C VAL A 40 -2.26 0.44 2.55
N ILE A 41 -1.70 1.14 1.57
CA ILE A 41 -0.27 1.34 1.42
C ILE A 41 0.05 2.80 1.78
N ILE A 42 1.07 3.01 2.61
CA ILE A 42 1.52 4.36 2.99
C ILE A 42 2.14 5.03 1.77
N ASN A 43 1.71 6.26 1.46
CA ASN A 43 2.17 6.96 0.28
C ASN A 43 3.62 7.45 0.43
N GLY A 44 4.24 7.78 -0.71
CA GLY A 44 5.49 8.53 -0.80
C GLY A 44 5.42 9.89 -0.11
N LEU A 45 6.60 10.42 0.23
CA LEU A 45 6.76 11.69 0.94
C LEU A 45 6.10 12.87 0.22
N ASP A 46 6.01 12.84 -1.11
CA ASP A 46 5.38 13.90 -1.92
C ASP A 46 3.87 14.02 -1.71
N ALA A 47 3.23 12.95 -1.24
CA ALA A 47 1.80 12.93 -0.94
C ALA A 47 1.50 13.25 0.52
N TRP A 48 2.50 13.35 1.40
CA TRP A 48 2.29 13.68 2.81
C TRP A 48 1.90 15.14 2.97
N ARG A 49 1.10 15.44 4.00
CA ARG A 49 0.54 16.78 4.21
C ARG A 49 1.17 17.40 5.45
N PHE A 50 1.62 18.65 5.32
CA PHE A 50 2.36 19.37 6.36
C PHE A 50 1.71 20.70 6.77
N GLY A 51 0.46 20.95 6.35
CA GLY A 51 -0.22 22.21 6.58
C GLY A 51 0.48 23.41 5.93
N HIS A 52 0.11 24.61 6.37
CA HIS A 52 0.67 25.86 5.83
C HIS A 52 2.12 26.10 6.24
N ALA A 53 2.57 25.55 7.36
CA ALA A 53 3.94 25.69 7.85
C ALA A 53 4.97 24.94 6.98
N GLY A 54 4.51 23.97 6.17
CA GLY A 54 5.40 23.13 5.37
C GLY A 54 6.11 22.08 6.22
N PHE A 55 7.01 21.31 5.58
CA PHE A 55 7.74 20.25 6.26
C PHE A 55 8.95 20.79 7.02
N GLU A 56 9.21 20.18 8.17
CA GLU A 56 10.42 20.44 8.95
C GLU A 56 11.61 19.69 8.33
N LYS A 57 12.66 20.44 7.99
CA LYS A 57 13.91 19.89 7.44
C LYS A 57 14.77 19.35 8.58
N LEU A 58 15.42 18.21 8.35
CA LEU A 58 16.42 17.67 9.28
C LEU A 58 17.82 17.89 8.66
N PRO A 59 18.58 18.91 9.09
CA PRO A 59 19.91 19.17 8.54
C PRO A 59 20.89 18.13 9.06
N GLU A 60 21.34 17.25 8.16
CA GLU A 60 22.34 16.23 8.48
C GLU A 60 23.30 16.03 7.30
N PRO A 61 24.28 16.94 7.11
CA PRO A 61 25.17 16.93 5.95
C PRO A 61 26.00 15.65 5.85
N ARG A 62 26.48 15.11 6.98
CA ARG A 62 27.34 13.90 6.99
C ARG A 62 26.55 12.68 6.55
N LEU A 63 25.32 12.53 7.06
CA LEU A 63 24.42 11.47 6.63
C LEU A 63 24.05 11.63 5.15
N ARG A 64 23.71 12.85 4.72
CA ARG A 64 23.38 13.17 3.32
C ARG A 64 24.52 12.75 2.40
N ASP A 65 25.75 13.16 2.69
CA ASP A 65 26.90 12.89 1.83
C ASP A 65 27.23 11.40 1.76
N ARG A 66 27.08 10.68 2.88
CA ARG A 66 27.23 9.22 2.92
C ARG A 66 26.20 8.52 2.04
N ILE A 67 24.93 8.92 2.10
CA ILE A 67 23.87 8.33 1.26
C ILE A 67 24.07 8.74 -0.20
N ALA A 68 24.39 10.01 -0.48
CA ALA A 68 24.66 10.49 -1.83
C ALA A 68 25.84 9.73 -2.47
N ALA A 69 26.88 9.40 -1.70
CA ALA A 69 27.98 8.57 -2.17
C ALA A 69 27.54 7.16 -2.56
N ARG A 70 26.61 6.55 -1.81
CA ARG A 70 26.03 5.23 -2.13
C ARG A 70 25.11 5.27 -3.35
N LEU A 71 24.45 6.41 -3.59
CA LEU A 71 23.57 6.64 -4.74
C LEU A 71 24.31 7.09 -6.00
N LYS A 72 25.65 7.22 -5.98
CA LYS A 72 26.44 7.55 -7.17
C LYS A 72 26.18 6.54 -8.28
N GLY A 73 25.80 7.03 -9.45
CA GLY A 73 25.44 6.19 -10.61
C GLY A 73 23.96 5.84 -10.71
N SER A 74 23.13 6.25 -9.74
CA SER A 74 21.68 6.25 -9.87
C SER A 74 21.18 7.60 -10.41
N ASP A 75 19.94 7.62 -10.93
CA ASP A 75 19.26 8.85 -11.34
C ASP A 75 18.73 9.68 -10.15
N VAL A 76 18.93 9.20 -8.92
CA VAL A 76 18.45 9.84 -7.69
C VAL A 76 19.47 10.86 -7.20
N ARG A 77 19.04 12.12 -7.08
CA ARG A 77 19.84 13.19 -6.46
C ARG A 77 19.19 13.66 -5.17
N LEU A 78 19.95 13.63 -4.08
CA LEU A 78 19.53 14.21 -2.81
C LEU A 78 19.66 15.74 -2.86
N SER A 79 18.64 16.42 -2.38
CA SER A 79 18.68 17.88 -2.19
C SER A 79 19.79 18.25 -1.20
N VAL A 80 20.56 19.30 -1.52
CA VAL A 80 21.60 19.81 -0.61
C VAL A 80 20.99 20.33 0.69
N ASP A 81 19.86 21.04 0.60
CA ASP A 81 19.25 21.78 1.72
C ASP A 81 18.03 21.07 2.34
N ALA A 82 17.48 20.06 1.66
CA ALA A 82 16.23 19.41 2.07
C ALA A 82 16.25 17.89 1.82
N ALA A 83 17.42 17.25 1.99
CA ALA A 83 17.59 15.80 1.83
C ALA A 83 16.66 14.99 2.76
N PHE A 84 16.48 15.46 3.99
CA PHE A 84 15.70 14.76 5.01
C PHE A 84 14.59 15.66 5.54
N ARG A 85 13.43 15.06 5.77
CA ARG A 85 12.23 15.71 6.29
C ARG A 85 11.75 14.91 7.48
N LEU A 86 11.34 15.57 8.55
CA LEU A 86 10.69 14.85 9.64
C LEU A 86 9.25 14.49 9.26
N PRO A 87 8.72 13.34 9.71
CA PRO A 87 7.32 12.99 9.48
C PRO A 87 6.37 14.07 10.03
N PRO A 88 5.21 14.33 9.39
CA PRO A 88 4.23 15.28 9.88
C PRO A 88 3.88 15.02 11.36
N ALA A 89 3.87 16.07 12.16
CA ALA A 89 3.37 16.02 13.53
C ALA A 89 1.90 16.48 13.51
N GLY A 90 0.97 15.54 13.67
CA GLY A 90 -0.43 15.87 13.89
C GLY A 90 -0.66 16.40 15.31
N ASP A 91 -1.72 17.17 15.49
CA ASP A 91 -2.23 17.57 16.81
C ASP A 91 -3.43 16.69 17.16
N ASP A 92 -3.32 15.94 18.26
CA ASP A 92 -4.37 15.04 18.73
C ASP A 92 -5.57 15.80 19.32
N ALA A 93 -5.36 17.02 19.83
CA ALA A 93 -6.42 17.89 20.34
C ALA A 93 -7.10 18.69 19.23
N ASP A 94 -6.37 19.01 18.15
CA ASP A 94 -6.89 19.70 16.96
C ASP A 94 -6.51 18.99 15.64
N PRO A 95 -7.12 17.83 15.35
CA PRO A 95 -6.79 17.08 14.14
C PRO A 95 -7.22 17.85 12.89
N SER A 96 -6.29 17.95 11.93
CA SER A 96 -6.51 18.61 10.64
C SER A 96 -6.30 17.64 9.49
N PRO A 97 -7.21 17.59 8.49
CA PRO A 97 -7.01 16.76 7.30
C PRO A 97 -5.84 17.25 6.43
N PHE A 98 -5.29 18.44 6.70
CA PHE A 98 -4.17 19.05 5.99
C PHE A 98 -2.81 18.78 6.65
N VAL A 99 -2.76 18.03 7.75
CA VAL A 99 -1.52 17.63 8.42
C VAL A 99 -1.58 16.13 8.71
N GLY A 100 -0.68 15.36 8.11
CA GLY A 100 -0.64 13.92 8.34
C GLY A 100 0.00 13.11 7.22
N VAL A 101 0.28 11.85 7.56
CA VAL A 101 0.74 10.83 6.61
C VAL A 101 -0.46 10.36 5.81
N THR A 102 -0.33 10.36 4.49
CA THR A 102 -1.39 9.90 3.60
C THR A 102 -1.15 8.45 3.20
N ALA A 103 -2.25 7.74 2.93
CA ALA A 103 -2.22 6.36 2.48
C ALA A 103 -3.22 6.18 1.34
N ARG A 104 -3.06 5.10 0.58
CA ARG A 104 -3.92 4.71 -0.53
C ARG A 104 -4.52 3.34 -0.26
N LEU A 105 -5.77 3.14 -0.66
CA LEU A 105 -6.39 1.82 -0.67
C LEU A 105 -5.55 0.84 -1.51
N PHE A 106 -5.02 -0.19 -0.88
CA PHE A 106 -4.24 -1.24 -1.54
C PHE A 106 -4.22 -2.50 -0.67
N PRO A 107 -4.44 -3.70 -1.24
CA PRO A 107 -4.69 -4.00 -2.65
C PRO A 107 -6.00 -3.42 -3.17
N ARG A 108 -6.11 -3.32 -4.49
CA ARG A 108 -7.33 -2.82 -5.15
C ARG A 108 -8.36 -3.93 -5.36
N TRP A 109 -7.95 -5.19 -5.23
CA TRP A 109 -8.81 -6.35 -5.34
C TRP A 109 -9.34 -6.80 -3.97
N PHE A 110 -10.59 -7.25 -3.99
CA PHE A 110 -11.39 -7.63 -2.84
C PHE A 110 -12.10 -8.95 -3.11
N VAL A 111 -12.36 -9.71 -2.05
CA VAL A 111 -13.13 -10.95 -2.09
C VAL A 111 -14.36 -10.86 -1.20
N CYS A 112 -15.51 -11.21 -1.76
CA CYS A 112 -16.77 -11.30 -1.02
C CYS A 112 -16.72 -12.40 0.04
N GLN A 113 -17.14 -12.08 1.27
CA GLN A 113 -17.13 -13.02 2.40
C GLN A 113 -18.33 -13.97 2.42
N ASN A 114 -19.29 -13.84 1.51
CA ASN A 114 -20.37 -14.82 1.35
C ASN A 114 -19.80 -16.11 0.71
N PRO A 115 -19.85 -17.27 1.39
CA PRO A 115 -19.30 -18.53 0.89
C PRO A 115 -19.87 -19.00 -0.44
N ARG A 116 -21.09 -18.58 -0.80
CA ARG A 116 -21.71 -18.93 -2.09
C ARG A 116 -21.35 -17.96 -3.21
N CYS A 117 -20.91 -16.76 -2.87
CA CYS A 117 -20.60 -15.71 -3.83
C CYS A 117 -19.12 -15.71 -4.16
N ARG A 118 -18.26 -15.50 -3.15
CA ARG A 118 -16.79 -15.47 -3.25
C ARG A 118 -16.25 -14.67 -4.45
N THR A 119 -17.03 -13.71 -4.96
CA THR A 119 -16.65 -12.86 -6.09
C THR A 119 -15.34 -12.17 -5.76
N LEU A 120 -14.40 -12.28 -6.69
CA LEU A 120 -13.11 -11.62 -6.68
C LEU A 120 -13.19 -10.46 -7.66
N THR A 121 -13.19 -9.23 -7.14
CA THR A 121 -13.33 -8.03 -7.98
C THR A 121 -12.56 -6.84 -7.42
N THR A 122 -12.48 -5.77 -8.19
CA THR A 122 -11.89 -4.50 -7.76
C THR A 122 -12.84 -3.72 -6.87
N TYR A 123 -12.30 -2.92 -5.96
CA TYR A 123 -13.08 -2.03 -5.09
C TYR A 123 -14.03 -1.07 -5.85
N LYS A 124 -13.74 -0.78 -7.13
CA LYS A 124 -14.57 0.10 -7.97
C LYS A 124 -15.92 -0.51 -8.32
N GLN A 125 -16.06 -1.83 -8.22
CA GLN A 125 -17.30 -2.57 -8.47
C GLN A 125 -18.06 -2.87 -7.17
N LEU A 126 -17.65 -2.28 -6.04
CA LEU A 126 -18.24 -2.53 -4.73
C LEU A 126 -18.89 -1.27 -4.18
N GLU A 127 -19.99 -1.44 -3.47
CA GLU A 127 -20.63 -0.36 -2.72
C GLU A 127 -19.81 -0.09 -1.44
N PHE A 128 -19.48 1.18 -1.17
CA PHE A 128 -18.84 1.57 0.09
C PHE A 128 -19.90 2.12 1.07
N LYS A 129 -20.26 1.32 2.08
CA LYS A 129 -21.32 1.65 3.04
C LYS A 129 -20.94 1.23 4.46
N GLY A 130 -21.05 2.17 5.41
CA GLY A 130 -20.71 1.93 6.82
C GLY A 130 -19.24 1.55 7.00
N ASN A 131 -18.35 2.27 6.31
CA ASN A 131 -16.89 2.05 6.29
C ASN A 131 -16.43 0.70 5.72
N ARG A 132 -17.31 -0.06 5.09
CA ARG A 132 -17.02 -1.37 4.50
C ARG A 132 -17.38 -1.42 3.04
N PHE A 133 -16.59 -2.17 2.28
CA PHE A 133 -16.95 -2.54 0.91
C PHE A 133 -17.95 -3.70 0.95
N LYS A 134 -18.99 -3.61 0.12
CA LYS A 134 -20.02 -4.63 -0.02
C LYS A 134 -20.22 -4.98 -1.49
N HIS A 135 -20.48 -6.26 -1.72
CA HIS A 135 -20.91 -6.76 -3.02
C HIS A 135 -22.44 -6.73 -3.12
N ASP A 136 -22.98 -6.77 -4.33
CA ASP A 136 -24.42 -6.71 -4.62
C ASP A 136 -25.24 -7.81 -3.91
N CYS A 137 -24.60 -8.91 -3.52
CA CYS A 137 -25.20 -9.93 -2.66
C CYS A 137 -25.39 -9.51 -1.18
N GLY A 138 -25.14 -8.24 -0.84
CA GLY A 138 -25.34 -7.64 0.49
C GLY A 138 -24.23 -7.92 1.52
N HIS A 139 -23.22 -8.72 1.18
CA HIS A 139 -22.17 -9.15 2.11
C HIS A 139 -20.90 -8.31 1.98
N ALA A 140 -20.17 -8.22 3.09
CA ALA A 140 -18.90 -7.51 3.15
C ALA A 140 -17.86 -8.17 2.23
N CYS A 141 -17.01 -7.33 1.64
CA CYS A 141 -15.83 -7.75 0.92
C CYS A 141 -14.61 -7.26 1.67
N VAL A 142 -13.59 -8.10 1.72
CA VAL A 142 -12.31 -7.79 2.35
C VAL A 142 -11.22 -7.71 1.30
N PRO A 143 -10.15 -6.91 1.51
CA PRO A 143 -9.03 -6.87 0.59
C PRO A 143 -8.44 -8.27 0.42
N VAL A 144 -8.02 -8.58 -0.81
CA VAL A 144 -7.33 -9.84 -1.07
C VAL A 144 -6.03 -9.87 -0.27
N ARG A 145 -5.74 -11.00 0.37
CA ARG A 145 -4.56 -11.18 1.22
C ARG A 145 -3.26 -11.38 0.44
N PHE A 146 -3.33 -11.48 -0.88
CA PHE A 146 -2.20 -11.75 -1.77
C PHE A 146 -1.90 -10.58 -2.69
N VAL A 147 -0.62 -10.25 -2.80
CA VAL A 147 -0.06 -9.24 -3.70
C VAL A 147 1.18 -9.83 -4.37
N GLN A 148 1.63 -9.22 -5.45
CA GLN A 148 2.88 -9.61 -6.09
C GLN A 148 3.96 -8.56 -5.83
N ALA A 149 5.19 -8.99 -5.61
CA ALA A 149 6.35 -8.12 -5.40
C ALA A 149 7.60 -8.67 -6.07
N CYS A 150 8.59 -7.83 -6.36
CA CYS A 150 9.88 -8.27 -6.91
C CYS A 150 11.06 -7.75 -6.06
N ALA A 151 12.26 -8.28 -6.31
CA ALA A 151 13.46 -7.89 -5.55
C ALA A 151 13.89 -6.42 -5.75
N SER A 152 13.40 -5.73 -6.79
CA SER A 152 13.58 -4.28 -6.95
C SER A 152 12.65 -3.44 -6.06
N GLY A 153 11.78 -4.06 -5.25
CA GLY A 153 10.88 -3.34 -4.33
C GLY A 153 9.52 -2.94 -4.93
N HIS A 154 9.25 -3.28 -6.20
CA HIS A 154 7.92 -3.10 -6.78
C HIS A 154 6.87 -3.96 -6.11
N ILE A 155 5.65 -3.43 -6.00
CA ILE A 155 4.49 -4.15 -5.45
C ILE A 155 3.23 -3.85 -6.27
N ASP A 156 2.39 -4.85 -6.48
CA ASP A 156 1.17 -4.71 -7.27
C ASP A 156 0.12 -5.74 -6.86
N ASP A 157 -1.11 -5.52 -7.31
CA ASP A 157 -2.09 -6.60 -7.36
C ASP A 157 -1.64 -7.63 -8.41
N LEU A 158 -1.91 -8.92 -8.17
CA LEU A 158 -1.83 -9.93 -9.21
C LEU A 158 -2.78 -9.55 -10.35
N ASN A 159 -2.37 -9.75 -11.61
CA ASN A 159 -3.32 -9.68 -12.73
C ASN A 159 -4.25 -10.89 -12.68
N TRP A 160 -5.27 -10.87 -11.81
CA TRP A 160 -6.13 -12.02 -11.53
C TRP A 160 -6.80 -12.59 -12.78
N VAL A 161 -7.29 -11.73 -13.67
CA VAL A 161 -7.90 -12.14 -14.96
C VAL A 161 -6.85 -12.83 -15.82
N GLY A 162 -5.71 -12.18 -16.05
CA GLY A 162 -4.62 -12.75 -16.85
C GLY A 162 -4.01 -14.02 -16.25
N PHE A 163 -4.00 -14.14 -14.91
CA PHE A 163 -3.51 -15.31 -14.20
C PHE A 163 -4.39 -16.55 -14.47
N VAL A 164 -5.72 -16.40 -14.32
CA VAL A 164 -6.70 -17.48 -14.57
C VAL A 164 -6.74 -17.86 -16.05
N HIS A 165 -6.65 -16.87 -16.92
CA HIS A 165 -6.80 -17.05 -18.36
C HIS A 165 -5.49 -17.28 -19.12
N GLN A 166 -4.34 -17.23 -18.43
CA GLN A 166 -3.01 -17.33 -19.03
C GLN A 166 -2.76 -16.27 -20.12
N GLY A 167 -3.25 -15.05 -19.90
CA GLY A 167 -3.11 -13.94 -20.83
C GLY A 167 -4.22 -13.80 -21.87
N GLU A 168 -5.12 -14.77 -21.99
CA GLU A 168 -6.21 -14.79 -23.00
C GLU A 168 -7.60 -14.68 -22.35
N PRO A 169 -8.01 -13.48 -21.88
CA PRO A 169 -9.29 -13.30 -21.19
C PRO A 169 -10.49 -13.71 -22.04
N CYS A 170 -11.51 -14.30 -21.41
CA CYS A 170 -12.81 -14.51 -22.07
C CYS A 170 -13.57 -13.17 -22.24
N ALA A 171 -14.71 -13.20 -22.93
CA ALA A 171 -15.45 -11.99 -23.30
C ALA A 171 -15.94 -11.16 -22.09
N ALA A 172 -16.35 -11.83 -21.01
CA ALA A 172 -16.83 -11.20 -19.79
C ALA A 172 -16.29 -11.96 -18.56
N PRO A 173 -15.04 -11.71 -18.13
CA PRO A 173 -14.44 -12.45 -17.03
C PRO A 173 -15.10 -12.13 -15.69
N GLU A 174 -15.62 -13.17 -15.03
CA GLU A 174 -16.18 -13.08 -13.69
C GLU A 174 -15.45 -14.05 -12.77
N LEU A 175 -14.68 -13.54 -11.82
CA LEU A 175 -13.78 -14.36 -11.02
C LEU A 175 -14.38 -14.68 -9.64
N ARG A 176 -14.11 -15.89 -9.15
CA ARG A 176 -14.31 -16.29 -7.75
C ARG A 176 -13.02 -16.79 -7.15
N LEU A 177 -12.78 -16.43 -5.89
CA LEU A 177 -11.62 -16.85 -5.10
C LEU A 177 -12.06 -17.83 -4.01
N ASP A 178 -11.68 -19.09 -4.16
CA ASP A 178 -11.82 -20.11 -3.13
C ASP A 178 -10.50 -20.19 -2.34
N GLU A 179 -10.56 -19.95 -1.03
CA GLU A 179 -9.40 -20.00 -0.13
C GLU A 179 -9.24 -21.36 0.56
N GLY A 180 -10.07 -22.35 0.21
CA GLY A 180 -10.05 -23.66 0.84
C GLY A 180 -10.59 -23.65 2.27
N ARG A 181 -10.44 -24.78 2.97
CA ARG A 181 -10.96 -24.98 4.34
C ARG A 181 -9.92 -24.77 5.43
N THR A 182 -8.65 -24.98 5.10
CA THR A 182 -7.53 -24.94 6.05
C THR A 182 -6.84 -23.59 6.08
N GLY A 183 -7.12 -22.71 5.11
CA GLY A 183 -6.44 -21.44 4.93
C GLY A 183 -5.00 -21.58 4.40
N ASP A 184 -4.60 -22.78 3.96
CA ASP A 184 -3.32 -23.00 3.30
C ASP A 184 -3.30 -22.29 1.95
N PHE A 185 -2.22 -21.52 1.72
CA PHE A 185 -1.88 -20.92 0.45
C PHE A 185 -1.97 -21.90 -0.74
N ALA A 186 -1.59 -23.17 -0.54
CA ALA A 186 -1.57 -24.17 -1.61
C ALA A 186 -2.98 -24.60 -2.08
N GLU A 187 -4.00 -24.40 -1.25
CA GLU A 187 -5.40 -24.71 -1.55
C GLU A 187 -6.12 -23.58 -2.29
N VAL A 188 -5.56 -22.37 -2.28
CA VAL A 188 -6.21 -21.21 -2.87
C VAL A 188 -6.33 -21.36 -4.39
N LYS A 189 -7.56 -21.31 -4.88
CA LYS A 189 -7.92 -21.46 -6.29
C LYS A 189 -8.76 -20.27 -6.74
N VAL A 190 -8.51 -19.85 -7.97
CA VAL A 190 -9.32 -18.83 -8.65
C VAL A 190 -9.97 -19.46 -9.85
N GLU A 191 -11.26 -19.24 -10.01
CA GLU A 191 -12.02 -19.70 -11.18
C GLU A 191 -12.72 -18.53 -11.86
N CYS A 192 -12.90 -18.64 -13.17
CA CYS A 192 -13.75 -17.74 -13.94
C CYS A 192 -15.08 -18.45 -14.21
N VAL A 193 -16.18 -17.98 -13.62
CA VAL A 193 -17.49 -18.64 -13.75
C VAL A 193 -18.09 -18.49 -15.16
N ALA A 194 -17.62 -17.51 -15.94
CA ALA A 194 -18.09 -17.29 -17.30
C ALA A 194 -17.52 -18.28 -18.33
N CYS A 195 -16.38 -18.91 -18.06
CA CYS A 195 -15.69 -19.80 -19.02
C CYS A 195 -15.09 -21.06 -18.39
N GLU A 196 -15.34 -21.29 -17.09
CA GLU A 196 -14.92 -22.44 -16.29
C GLU A 196 -13.39 -22.65 -16.15
N ARG A 197 -12.57 -21.76 -16.75
CA ARG A 197 -11.12 -21.77 -16.53
C ARG A 197 -10.81 -21.50 -15.06
N ALA A 198 -9.87 -22.26 -14.51
CA ALA A 198 -9.47 -22.08 -13.14
C ALA A 198 -7.99 -22.40 -12.93
N ARG A 199 -7.40 -21.79 -11.91
CA ARG A 199 -5.98 -21.92 -11.60
C ARG A 199 -5.71 -21.80 -10.10
N ALA A 200 -4.74 -22.58 -9.62
CA ALA A 200 -4.36 -22.59 -8.21
C ALA A 200 -3.16 -21.65 -7.97
N LEU A 201 -3.15 -20.93 -6.86
CA LEU A 201 -2.06 -19.99 -6.53
C LEU A 201 -0.71 -20.70 -6.32
N ARG A 202 -0.72 -22.00 -5.98
CA ARG A 202 0.49 -22.82 -5.90
C ARG A 202 1.31 -22.80 -7.20
N ASP A 203 0.67 -22.59 -8.35
CA ASP A 203 1.36 -22.53 -9.63
C ASP A 203 2.36 -21.37 -9.68
N LEU A 204 2.10 -20.27 -8.95
CA LEU A 204 3.01 -19.12 -8.86
C LEU A 204 4.26 -19.38 -8.00
N LYS A 205 4.33 -20.51 -7.29
CA LYS A 205 5.56 -20.92 -6.60
C LYS A 205 6.63 -21.41 -7.59
N VAL A 206 6.21 -21.94 -8.75
CA VAL A 206 7.10 -22.37 -9.82
C VAL A 206 7.67 -21.15 -10.52
N ASP A 207 9.00 -21.03 -10.59
CA ASP A 207 9.65 -19.80 -11.07
C ASP A 207 9.28 -19.44 -12.52
N ASP A 208 9.13 -20.44 -13.39
CA ASP A 208 8.72 -20.24 -14.79
C ASP A 208 7.28 -19.75 -14.95
N MET A 209 6.45 -19.95 -13.94
CA MET A 209 5.05 -19.53 -13.93
C MET A 209 4.85 -18.16 -13.28
N ARG A 210 5.91 -17.55 -12.73
CA ARG A 210 5.84 -16.21 -12.15
C ARG A 210 5.68 -15.17 -13.25
N PRO A 211 4.71 -14.25 -13.14
CA PRO A 211 4.55 -13.20 -14.12
C PRO A 211 5.75 -12.23 -14.10
N PRO A 212 6.05 -11.56 -15.22
CA PRO A 212 7.01 -10.46 -15.23
C PRO A 212 6.53 -9.34 -14.30
N CYS A 213 7.47 -8.69 -13.61
CA CYS A 213 7.17 -7.52 -12.82
C CYS A 213 6.71 -6.37 -13.71
N ARG A 214 5.61 -5.71 -13.35
CA ARG A 214 5.07 -4.54 -14.07
C ARG A 214 5.67 -3.21 -13.62
N GLY A 215 6.67 -3.23 -12.73
CA GLY A 215 7.31 -2.03 -12.22
C GLY A 215 6.40 -1.09 -11.43
N LYS A 216 5.31 -1.60 -10.86
CA LYS A 216 4.33 -0.76 -10.16
C LYS A 216 4.87 -0.27 -8.82
N ARG A 217 4.63 1.01 -8.54
CA ARG A 217 4.93 1.69 -7.26
C ARG A 217 3.69 2.39 -6.71
N PRO A 218 2.63 1.65 -6.31
CA PRO A 218 1.34 2.22 -5.96
C PRO A 218 1.39 3.31 -4.88
N TRP A 219 2.41 3.30 -4.01
CA TRP A 219 2.63 4.33 -2.99
C TRP A 219 3.06 5.69 -3.57
N LEU A 220 3.63 5.73 -4.77
CA LEU A 220 4.02 6.96 -5.48
C LEU A 220 2.92 7.49 -6.41
N GLY A 221 1.86 6.71 -6.65
CA GLY A 221 0.70 7.10 -7.47
C GLY A 221 0.67 6.45 -8.87
N PRO A 222 -0.33 6.79 -9.71
CA PRO A 222 -0.65 6.05 -10.94
C PRO A 222 0.41 6.11 -12.05
N GLU A 223 1.21 7.17 -12.11
CA GLU A 223 2.18 7.44 -13.18
C GLU A 223 3.63 7.19 -12.73
N SER A 224 3.78 6.39 -11.68
CA SER A 224 5.07 6.12 -11.06
C SER A 224 5.63 4.77 -11.46
N ASP A 225 5.21 4.18 -12.57
CA ASP A 225 5.75 2.89 -12.99
C ASP A 225 7.19 3.05 -13.52
N GLU A 226 8.00 2.01 -13.43
CA GLU A 226 9.33 1.98 -14.08
C GLU A 226 9.58 0.66 -14.80
N ALA A 227 10.59 0.63 -15.68
CA ALA A 227 10.98 -0.59 -16.33
C ALA A 227 11.55 -1.59 -15.30
N CYS A 228 11.14 -2.85 -15.39
CA CYS A 228 11.65 -3.92 -14.54
C CYS A 228 11.81 -5.20 -15.37
N THR A 229 12.95 -5.86 -15.21
CA THR A 229 13.27 -7.12 -15.91
C THR A 229 13.10 -8.35 -15.02
N LEU A 230 12.76 -8.16 -13.74
CA LEU A 230 12.60 -9.23 -12.78
C LEU A 230 11.21 -9.89 -12.88
N LYS A 231 11.10 -11.12 -12.40
CA LYS A 231 9.81 -11.79 -12.17
C LYS A 231 9.23 -11.34 -10.83
N ALA A 232 7.90 -11.27 -10.73
CA ALA A 232 7.21 -10.99 -9.48
C ALA A 232 6.84 -12.29 -8.76
N ALA A 233 7.10 -12.34 -7.46
CA ALA A 233 6.68 -13.41 -6.57
C ALA A 233 5.36 -13.03 -5.87
N LEU A 234 4.48 -14.00 -5.69
CA LEU A 234 3.29 -13.82 -4.87
C LEU A 234 3.67 -13.85 -3.39
N ILE A 235 3.21 -12.87 -2.63
CA ILE A 235 3.44 -12.76 -1.19
C ILE A 235 2.12 -12.50 -0.46
N MET A 236 2.06 -12.89 0.81
CA MET A 236 0.97 -12.45 1.68
C MET A 236 1.20 -11.01 2.09
N ARG A 237 0.16 -10.18 2.03
CA ARG A 237 0.21 -8.76 2.37
C ARG A 237 0.66 -8.50 3.82
N THR A 238 0.37 -9.44 4.71
CA THR A 238 0.76 -9.40 6.13
C THR A 238 2.06 -10.14 6.43
N ALA A 239 2.74 -10.66 5.41
CA ALA A 239 4.01 -11.35 5.62
C ALA A 239 5.09 -10.36 6.08
N SER A 240 5.98 -10.81 6.97
CA SER A 240 7.11 -10.01 7.46
C SER A 240 8.07 -9.60 6.34
N ASN A 241 8.04 -10.27 5.19
CA ASN A 241 8.83 -9.95 4.02
C ASN A 241 8.16 -9.00 3.02
N ALA A 242 6.97 -8.48 3.34
CA ALA A 242 6.25 -7.55 2.47
C ALA A 242 6.83 -6.12 2.51
N TYR A 243 7.49 -5.74 3.61
CA TYR A 243 8.08 -4.41 3.77
C TYR A 243 9.28 -4.45 4.71
N PHE A 244 10.38 -3.82 4.29
CA PHE A 244 11.56 -3.57 5.12
C PHE A 244 12.03 -2.14 4.93
N SER A 245 12.22 -1.42 6.03
CA SER A 245 12.91 -0.13 5.99
C SER A 245 14.41 -0.32 5.77
N GLN A 246 15.00 0.54 4.95
CA GLN A 246 16.46 0.70 4.90
C GLN A 246 16.84 1.78 5.90
N LEU A 247 17.42 1.35 7.03
CA LEU A 247 17.79 2.23 8.13
C LEU A 247 19.26 2.66 7.98
N ASP A 248 19.47 3.97 7.88
CA ASP A 248 20.77 4.61 8.00
C ASP A 248 20.76 5.59 9.18
N SER A 249 21.78 5.52 10.03
CA SER A 249 21.94 6.42 11.16
C SER A 249 23.28 7.17 11.11
N ALA A 250 23.30 8.35 11.69
CA ALA A 250 24.50 9.12 11.97
C ALA A 250 24.41 9.67 13.41
N LEU A 251 25.57 9.82 14.05
CA LEU A 251 25.70 10.51 15.32
C LEU A 251 26.29 11.88 15.04
N THR A 252 25.49 12.93 15.28
CA THR A 252 25.97 14.30 15.25
C THR A 252 26.26 14.75 16.68
N ILE A 253 27.52 15.11 16.91
CA ILE A 253 27.96 15.80 18.12
C ILE A 253 27.88 17.28 17.77
N PRO A 254 27.05 18.09 18.47
CA PRO A 254 27.01 19.52 18.25
C PRO A 254 28.40 20.13 18.44
N ASP A 255 28.81 21.02 17.54
CA ASP A 255 30.06 21.75 17.73
C ASP A 255 29.93 22.61 18.99
N THR A 256 30.78 22.34 19.98
CA THR A 256 30.92 23.17 21.18
C THR A 256 31.75 24.40 20.82
N SER A 257 31.20 25.29 20.01
CA SER A 257 31.81 26.60 19.74
C SER A 257 30.81 27.69 20.06
N ASN A 258 31.15 28.45 21.12
CA ASN A 258 30.59 29.74 21.51
C ASN A 258 30.46 30.70 20.32
#